data_AF-A0A4R8R8C0-F1
#
_entry.id   AF-A0A4R8R8C0-F1
#
_cell.length_a   1.000
_cell.length_b   1.000
_cell.length_c   1.000
_cell.angle_alpha   90.00
_cell.angle_beta   90.00
_cell.angle_gamma   90.00
#
_symmetry.space_group_name_H-M   'P 1'
#
loop_
_entity.id
_entity.type
_entity.pdbx_description
1 polymer ?
#
loop_
_entity_poly.entity_id
_entity_poly.type
_entity_poly.pdbx_seq_one_letter_code
_entity_poly.pdbx_strand_id
1 'polypeptide(L)'
;MSGSREEGRAQTSADDFTRASAAIEALIAAVHPDQWDAETPCAEWNLRQLVDHLVEVNYSLAERFGGPGGDTCDDPAAAYRRSAQALSDALARPGVLDQTYPGPFAHTTGERQLQVRMADLVTHGWDLAQATGIPADLPLDLVQNALGFVEKLAAAFARSGKFGTPQPVAADAPILDRLAALSGRPVG
;
A
#
# COMPACT_ATOMS: atom_id res chain seq x y z
N MET A 1 -36.24 4.53 12.16
CA MET A 1 -34.97 5.21 11.84
C MET A 1 -33.94 4.11 11.68
N SER A 2 -33.46 3.94 10.45
CA SER A 2 -32.66 2.82 9.99
C SER A 2 -31.30 2.81 10.67
N GLY A 3 -31.02 1.76 11.43
CA GLY A 3 -29.71 1.47 12.00
C GLY A 3 -29.25 0.12 11.50
N SER A 4 -29.05 0.00 10.19
CA SER A 4 -28.33 -1.15 9.64
C SER A 4 -26.86 -0.99 10.02
N ARG A 5 -26.46 -1.63 11.12
CA ARG A 5 -25.05 -1.97 11.35
C ARG A 5 -24.62 -2.77 10.13
N GLU A 6 -23.60 -2.31 9.40
CA GLU A 6 -22.89 -3.16 8.45
C GLU A 6 -22.32 -4.35 9.23
N GLU A 7 -22.95 -5.51 9.08
CA GLU A 7 -22.51 -6.76 9.68
C GLU A 7 -21.14 -7.17 9.09
N GLY A 8 -20.13 -7.29 9.97
CA GLY A 8 -19.03 -8.24 9.78
C GLY A 8 -17.90 -7.88 8.83
N ARG A 9 -17.42 -6.63 8.79
CA ARG A 9 -16.15 -6.30 8.09
C ARG A 9 -15.01 -6.21 9.10
N ALA A 10 -13.95 -6.98 8.90
CA ALA A 10 -12.71 -6.82 9.65
C ALA A 10 -12.20 -5.38 9.43
N GLN A 11 -12.12 -4.62 10.53
CA GLN A 11 -11.53 -3.29 10.54
C GLN A 11 -10.05 -3.43 10.20
N THR A 12 -9.54 -2.63 9.26
CA THR A 12 -8.10 -2.64 8.97
C THR A 12 -7.35 -2.17 10.21
N SER A 13 -6.41 -2.98 10.67
CA SER A 13 -5.73 -2.81 11.95
C SER A 13 -4.24 -2.51 11.80
N ALA A 14 -3.60 -2.08 12.89
CA ALA A 14 -2.15 -1.94 12.96
C ALA A 14 -1.42 -3.28 12.70
N ASP A 15 -2.02 -4.39 13.12
CA ASP A 15 -1.50 -5.75 12.90
C ASP A 15 -1.52 -6.12 11.41
N ASP A 16 -2.57 -5.72 10.69
CA ASP A 16 -2.67 -5.92 9.24
C ASP A 16 -1.54 -5.18 8.50
N PHE A 17 -1.26 -3.93 8.90
CA PHE A 17 -0.13 -3.18 8.36
C PHE A 17 1.21 -3.85 8.68
N THR A 18 1.38 -4.34 9.91
CA THR A 18 2.60 -5.06 10.31
C THR A 18 2.82 -6.30 9.45
N ARG A 19 1.76 -7.09 9.19
CA ARG A 19 1.83 -8.28 8.34
C ARG A 19 2.16 -7.95 6.88
N ALA A 20 1.50 -6.95 6.29
CA ALA A 20 1.77 -6.55 4.91
C ALA A 20 3.16 -5.93 4.76
N SER A 21 3.56 -5.03 5.67
CA SER A 21 4.88 -4.40 5.62
C SER A 21 6.02 -5.39 5.78
N ALA A 22 5.87 -6.42 6.62
CA ALA A 22 6.86 -7.49 6.73
C ALA A 22 7.05 -8.28 5.42
N ALA A 23 5.97 -8.58 4.70
CA ALA A 23 6.04 -9.25 3.40
C ALA A 23 6.75 -8.38 2.34
N ILE A 24 6.47 -7.08 2.34
CA ILE A 24 7.13 -6.11 1.44
C ILE A 24 8.60 -5.93 1.82
N GLU A 25 8.93 -5.86 3.11
CA GLU A 25 10.32 -5.79 3.57
C GLU A 25 11.12 -7.01 3.10
N ALA A 26 10.55 -8.22 3.21
CA ALA A 26 11.19 -9.45 2.75
C ALA A 26 11.46 -9.42 1.24
N LEU A 27 10.51 -8.88 0.45
CA LEU A 27 10.66 -8.72 -0.99
C LEU A 27 11.77 -7.70 -1.34
N ILE A 28 11.77 -6.54 -0.68
CA ILE A 28 12.79 -5.49 -0.86
C ILE A 28 14.19 -6.00 -0.46
N ALA A 29 14.28 -6.76 0.62
CA ALA A 29 15.55 -7.33 1.10
C ALA A 29 16.13 -8.39 0.14
N ALA A 30 15.30 -8.99 -0.72
CA ALA A 30 15.71 -9.98 -1.71
C ALA A 30 16.10 -9.37 -3.07
N VAL A 31 15.94 -8.05 -3.25
CA VAL A 31 16.30 -7.34 -4.48
C VAL A 31 17.80 -7.41 -4.72
N HIS A 32 18.21 -7.86 -5.90
CA HIS A 32 19.62 -7.90 -6.27
C HIS A 32 20.14 -6.49 -6.61
N PRO A 33 21.40 -6.14 -6.27
CA PRO A 33 21.92 -4.78 -6.44
C PRO A 33 21.86 -4.20 -7.86
N ASP A 34 21.80 -5.02 -8.91
CA ASP A 34 21.68 -4.57 -10.31
C ASP A 34 20.24 -4.31 -10.77
N GLN A 35 19.23 -4.62 -9.95
CA GLN A 35 17.81 -4.46 -10.29
C GLN A 35 17.26 -3.08 -9.90
N TRP A 36 17.98 -2.28 -9.12
CA TRP A 36 17.47 -1.01 -8.58
C TRP A 36 17.08 0.02 -9.65
N ASP A 37 17.68 -0.06 -10.84
CA ASP A 37 17.35 0.79 -11.98
C ASP A 37 16.34 0.17 -12.96
N ALA A 38 15.82 -1.03 -12.67
CA ALA A 38 14.83 -1.69 -13.51
C ALA A 38 13.52 -0.90 -13.58
N GLU A 39 12.89 -0.91 -14.75
CA GLU A 39 11.56 -0.35 -14.95
C GLU A 39 10.53 -1.11 -14.10
N THR A 40 9.51 -0.40 -13.61
CA THR A 40 8.37 -1.01 -12.92
C THR A 40 7.11 -0.87 -13.74
N PRO A 41 6.07 -1.70 -13.50
CA PRO A 41 4.75 -1.48 -14.10
C PRO A 41 4.11 -0.14 -13.72
N CYS A 42 4.55 0.49 -12.63
CA CYS A 42 4.27 1.89 -12.35
C CYS A 42 5.25 2.76 -13.17
N ALA A 43 4.87 3.03 -14.42
CA ALA A 43 5.75 3.59 -15.45
C ALA A 43 6.47 4.92 -15.11
N GLU A 44 6.07 5.60 -14.04
CA GLU A 44 6.72 6.82 -13.54
C GLU A 44 8.02 6.52 -12.78
N TRP A 45 8.20 5.29 -12.29
CA TRP A 45 9.24 4.94 -11.34
C TRP A 45 10.04 3.70 -11.76
N ASN A 46 11.36 3.79 -11.61
CA ASN A 46 12.20 2.59 -11.50
C ASN A 46 12.06 1.96 -10.11
N LEU A 47 12.67 0.78 -9.92
CA LEU A 47 12.52 0.00 -8.70
C LEU A 47 12.94 0.76 -7.43
N ARG A 48 14.05 1.52 -7.49
CA ARG A 48 14.50 2.37 -6.39
C ARG A 48 13.50 3.46 -6.05
N GLN A 49 13.01 4.19 -7.05
CA GLN A 49 12.04 5.26 -6.87
C GLN A 49 10.71 4.74 -6.30
N LEU A 50 10.31 3.53 -6.68
CA LEU A 50 9.13 2.89 -6.10
C LEU A 50 9.33 2.56 -4.60
N VAL A 51 10.50 2.07 -4.20
CA VAL A 51 10.81 1.83 -2.79
C VAL A 51 10.92 3.15 -2.01
N ASP A 52 11.54 4.18 -2.60
CA ASP A 52 11.61 5.52 -2.03
C ASP A 52 10.21 6.09 -1.78
N HIS A 53 9.29 5.92 -2.73
CA HIS A 53 7.88 6.29 -2.56
C HIS A 53 7.24 5.58 -1.34
N LEU A 54 7.48 4.28 -1.19
CA LEU A 54 6.95 3.54 -0.05
C LEU A 54 7.49 4.04 1.29
N VAL A 55 8.77 4.44 1.33
CA VAL A 55 9.42 5.06 2.49
C VAL A 55 8.78 6.40 2.83
N GLU A 56 8.63 7.27 1.84
CA GLU A 56 8.05 8.61 2.00
C GLU A 56 6.61 8.54 2.52
N VAL A 57 5.79 7.64 1.96
CA VAL A 57 4.39 7.48 2.40
C VAL A 57 4.31 6.95 3.83
N ASN A 58 5.19 6.03 4.23
CA ASN A 58 5.27 5.54 5.60
C ASN A 58 5.57 6.68 6.58
N TYR A 59 6.62 7.48 6.33
CA TYR A 59 6.99 8.60 7.19
C TYR A 59 5.91 9.68 7.20
N SER A 60 5.37 10.05 6.05
CA SER A 60 4.32 11.07 5.96
C SER A 60 3.07 10.68 6.76
N LEU A 61 2.70 9.40 6.77
CA LEU A 61 1.57 8.92 7.56
C LEU A 61 1.93 8.81 9.05
N ALA A 62 3.15 8.38 9.38
CA ALA A 62 3.64 8.35 10.76
C ALA A 62 3.59 9.77 11.37
N GLU A 63 4.13 10.78 10.68
CA GLU A 63 4.10 12.19 11.10
C GLU A 63 2.67 12.71 11.33
N ARG A 64 1.75 12.41 10.40
CA ARG A 64 0.34 12.81 10.55
C ARG A 64 -0.30 12.23 11.79
N PHE A 65 0.08 11.01 12.16
CA PHE A 65 -0.39 10.38 13.39
C PHE A 65 0.37 10.87 14.63
N GLY A 66 1.42 11.69 14.46
CA GLY A 66 2.25 12.30 15.50
C GLY A 66 3.55 11.54 15.78
N GLY A 67 3.94 10.63 14.87
CA GLY A 67 5.19 9.86 14.93
C GLY A 67 6.35 10.65 14.30
N PRO A 68 7.56 10.06 14.25
CA PRO A 68 8.69 10.71 13.61
C PRO A 68 8.56 10.68 12.08
N GLY A 69 9.04 11.74 11.44
CA GLY A 69 9.35 11.75 10.01
C GLY A 69 10.73 11.15 9.72
N GLY A 70 11.11 11.19 8.46
CA GLY A 70 12.41 10.71 7.99
C GLY A 70 12.50 10.74 6.47
N ASP A 71 13.67 10.37 5.98
CA ASP A 71 14.02 10.42 4.56
C ASP A 71 14.52 9.05 4.07
N THR A 72 14.61 8.92 2.75
CA THR A 72 15.27 7.81 2.08
C THR A 72 16.78 7.82 2.36
N CYS A 73 17.47 6.71 2.07
CA CYS A 73 18.93 6.65 2.16
C CYS A 73 19.50 5.67 1.12
N ASP A 74 20.83 5.61 1.03
CA ASP A 74 21.52 4.78 0.02
C ASP A 74 21.12 3.29 0.07
N ASP A 75 20.84 2.76 1.26
CA ASP A 75 20.30 1.41 1.50
C ASP A 75 18.75 1.43 1.52
N PRO A 76 18.07 0.99 0.44
CA PRO A 76 16.60 1.04 0.36
C PRO A 76 15.92 0.09 1.34
N ALA A 77 16.53 -1.08 1.61
CA ALA A 77 15.96 -2.06 2.52
C ALA A 77 15.97 -1.53 3.96
N ALA A 78 17.08 -0.92 4.37
CA ALA A 78 17.17 -0.28 5.67
C ALA A 78 16.25 0.95 5.78
N ALA A 79 16.13 1.76 4.72
CA ALA A 79 15.20 2.90 4.69
C ALA A 79 13.75 2.43 4.85
N TYR A 80 13.34 1.41 4.09
CA TYR A 80 12.01 0.83 4.18
C TYR A 80 11.71 0.31 5.59
N ARG A 81 12.60 -0.52 6.16
CA ARG A 81 12.43 -1.06 7.52
C ARG A 81 12.22 0.05 8.56
N ARG A 82 13.03 1.11 8.53
CA ARG A 82 12.91 2.23 9.50
C ARG A 82 11.60 2.99 9.33
N SER A 83 11.18 3.26 8.10
CA SER A 83 9.92 3.95 7.84
C SER A 83 8.70 3.11 8.22
N ALA A 84 8.73 1.81 7.93
CA ALA A 84 7.68 0.87 8.29
C ALA A 84 7.55 0.79 9.82
N GLN A 85 8.66 0.70 10.54
CA GLN A 85 8.67 0.74 12.01
C GLN A 85 8.07 2.04 12.55
N ALA A 86 8.44 3.20 11.98
CA ALA A 86 7.90 4.50 12.40
C ALA A 86 6.37 4.56 12.25
N LEU A 87 5.83 4.02 11.15
CA LEU A 87 4.38 3.95 10.96
C LEU A 87 3.72 2.91 11.88
N SER A 88 4.32 1.74 12.08
CA SER A 88 3.82 0.73 13.03
C SER A 88 3.72 1.28 14.46
N ASP A 89 4.76 1.98 14.93
CA ASP A 89 4.77 2.61 16.25
C ASP A 89 3.70 3.71 16.35
N ALA A 90 3.53 4.48 15.28
CA ALA A 90 2.51 5.51 15.20
C ALA A 90 1.08 4.93 15.27
N LEU A 91 0.85 3.80 14.59
CA LEU A 91 -0.40 3.05 14.55
C LEU A 91 -0.72 2.33 15.87
N ALA A 92 0.30 1.99 16.66
CA ALA A 92 0.12 1.34 17.96
C ALA A 92 -0.43 2.27 19.05
N ARG A 93 -0.51 3.59 18.78
CA ARG A 93 -1.01 4.56 19.77
C ARG A 93 -2.52 4.45 19.98
N PRO A 94 -2.99 4.51 21.25
CA PRO A 94 -4.40 4.43 21.56
C PRO A 94 -5.26 5.47 20.81
N GLY A 95 -6.34 5.01 20.18
CA GLY A 95 -7.31 5.87 19.50
C GLY A 95 -6.82 6.52 18.21
N VAL A 96 -5.63 6.17 17.70
CA VAL A 96 -5.09 6.78 16.48
C VAL A 96 -5.99 6.52 15.27
N LEU A 97 -6.61 5.35 15.17
CA LEU A 97 -7.48 4.97 14.05
C LEU A 97 -8.84 5.66 14.08
N ASP A 98 -9.33 6.03 15.27
CA ASP A 98 -10.63 6.70 15.47
C ASP A 98 -10.57 8.21 15.21
N GLN A 99 -9.38 8.80 15.30
CA GLN A 99 -9.16 10.23 15.10
C GLN A 99 -9.21 10.62 13.62
N THR A 100 -9.59 11.87 13.35
CA THR A 100 -9.61 12.43 11.99
C THR A 100 -8.36 13.26 11.73
N TYR A 101 -7.74 13.05 10.58
CA TYR A 101 -6.52 13.74 10.16
C TYR A 101 -6.70 14.37 8.77
N PRO A 102 -5.99 15.45 8.47
CA PRO A 102 -5.83 15.90 7.08
C PRO A 102 -5.18 14.80 6.24
N GLY A 103 -5.57 14.70 4.98
CA GLY A 103 -5.05 13.69 4.05
C GLY A 103 -5.13 14.16 2.60
N PRO A 104 -4.39 13.51 1.69
CA PRO A 104 -4.24 13.96 0.32
C PRO A 104 -5.53 13.87 -0.52
N PHE A 105 -6.52 13.10 -0.06
CA PHE A 105 -7.81 12.95 -0.74
C PHE A 105 -8.95 13.68 0.00
N ALA A 106 -8.94 13.64 1.33
CA ALA A 106 -9.92 14.27 2.20
C ALA A 106 -9.42 14.25 3.65
N HIS A 107 -10.04 15.06 4.51
CA HIS A 107 -9.95 14.88 5.96
C HIS A 107 -10.76 13.65 6.34
N THR A 108 -10.13 12.66 6.98
CA THR A 108 -10.76 11.36 7.24
C THR A 108 -10.12 10.65 8.42
N THR A 109 -10.73 9.55 8.88
CA THR A 109 -10.26 8.80 10.04
C THR A 109 -8.88 8.17 9.79
N GLY A 110 -8.11 7.93 10.86
CA GLY A 110 -6.85 7.21 10.78
C GLY A 110 -7.02 5.83 10.16
N GLU A 111 -8.11 5.14 10.50
CA GLU A 111 -8.50 3.88 9.86
C GLU A 111 -8.67 4.02 8.35
N ARG A 112 -9.33 5.09 7.89
CA ARG A 112 -9.53 5.31 6.46
C ARG A 112 -8.22 5.63 5.73
N GLN A 113 -7.33 6.40 6.36
CA GLN A 113 -5.99 6.62 5.81
C GLN A 113 -5.17 5.33 5.78
N LEU A 114 -5.31 4.47 6.78
CA LEU A 114 -4.67 3.15 6.80
C LEU A 114 -5.19 2.25 5.69
N GLN A 115 -6.50 2.22 5.42
CA GLN A 115 -7.05 1.48 4.28
C GLN A 115 -6.48 1.94 2.94
N VAL A 116 -6.31 3.26 2.76
CA VAL A 116 -5.63 3.81 1.58
C VAL A 116 -4.18 3.33 1.52
N ARG A 117 -3.45 3.38 2.64
CA ARG A 117 -2.06 2.90 2.71
C ARG A 117 -1.96 1.39 2.42
N MET A 118 -2.89 0.58 2.89
CA MET A 118 -2.91 -0.86 2.61
C MET A 118 -3.15 -1.13 1.13
N ALA A 119 -4.08 -0.43 0.49
CA ALA A 119 -4.31 -0.56 -0.94
C ALA A 119 -3.09 -0.16 -1.77
N ASP A 120 -2.47 0.96 -1.41
CA ASP A 120 -1.23 1.45 -2.00
C ASP A 120 -0.06 0.45 -1.86
N LEU A 121 0.18 -0.02 -0.63
CA LEU A 121 1.26 -0.95 -0.30
C LEU A 121 1.10 -2.31 -1.01
N VAL A 122 -0.12 -2.86 -1.05
CA VAL A 122 -0.39 -4.16 -1.70
C VAL A 122 -0.25 -4.04 -3.23
N THR A 123 -0.76 -2.96 -3.83
CA THR A 123 -0.57 -2.71 -5.28
C THR A 123 0.90 -2.59 -5.63
N HIS A 124 1.69 -1.85 -4.85
CA HIS A 124 3.13 -1.73 -5.09
C HIS A 124 3.91 -3.00 -4.76
N GLY A 125 3.40 -3.88 -3.90
CA GLY A 125 3.92 -5.24 -3.74
C GLY A 125 3.85 -6.06 -5.03
N TRP A 126 2.79 -5.89 -5.81
CA TRP A 126 2.70 -6.47 -7.15
C TRP A 126 3.72 -5.85 -8.10
N ASP A 127 3.84 -4.52 -8.11
CA ASP A 127 4.83 -3.82 -8.96
C ASP A 127 6.27 -4.30 -8.66
N LEU A 128 6.62 -4.47 -7.38
CA LEU A 128 7.90 -5.04 -6.93
C LEU A 128 8.10 -6.47 -7.44
N ALA A 129 7.07 -7.33 -7.32
CA ALA A 129 7.17 -8.72 -7.76
C ALA A 129 7.41 -8.83 -9.26
N GLN A 130 6.72 -8.02 -10.06
CA GLN A 130 6.88 -7.99 -11.50
C GLN A 130 8.26 -7.47 -11.92
N ALA A 131 8.75 -6.41 -11.29
CA ALA A 131 10.05 -5.83 -11.61
C ALA A 131 11.24 -6.73 -11.22
N THR A 132 11.08 -7.52 -10.15
CA THR A 132 12.16 -8.35 -9.60
C THR A 132 12.12 -9.80 -10.04
N GLY A 133 10.95 -10.29 -10.49
CA GLY A 133 10.69 -11.72 -10.73
C GLY A 133 10.54 -12.53 -9.44
N ILE A 134 10.53 -11.89 -8.27
CA ILE A 134 10.39 -12.53 -6.97
C ILE A 134 8.90 -12.53 -6.58
N PRO A 135 8.29 -13.68 -6.25
CA PRO A 135 6.88 -13.71 -5.87
C PRO A 135 6.58 -12.83 -4.64
N ALA A 136 5.52 -12.03 -4.71
CA ALA A 136 4.97 -11.34 -3.54
C ALA A 136 4.12 -12.29 -2.69
N ASP A 137 4.68 -12.81 -1.59
CA ASP A 137 3.96 -13.63 -0.61
C ASP A 137 3.13 -12.75 0.34
N LEU A 138 2.17 -12.02 -0.23
CA LEU A 138 1.27 -11.14 0.51
C LEU A 138 0.11 -11.93 1.12
N PRO A 139 -0.27 -11.67 2.39
CA PRO A 139 -1.39 -12.38 3.01
C PRO A 139 -2.69 -12.18 2.24
N LEU A 140 -3.33 -13.28 1.83
CA LEU A 140 -4.47 -13.27 0.92
C LEU A 140 -5.65 -12.44 1.43
N ASP A 141 -5.91 -12.45 2.74
CA ASP A 141 -6.94 -11.65 3.39
C ASP A 141 -6.71 -10.15 3.19
N LEU A 142 -5.45 -9.70 3.23
CA LEU A 142 -5.07 -8.31 3.03
C LEU A 142 -5.20 -7.90 1.56
N VAL A 143 -4.85 -8.79 0.63
CA VAL A 143 -5.05 -8.56 -0.81
C VAL A 143 -6.55 -8.46 -1.13
N GLN A 144 -7.38 -9.33 -0.57
CA GLN A 144 -8.84 -9.28 -0.71
C GLN A 144 -9.43 -7.98 -0.17
N ASN A 145 -8.98 -7.53 1.01
CA ASN A 145 -9.41 -6.28 1.61
C ASN A 145 -9.00 -5.07 0.77
N ALA A 146 -7.76 -5.04 0.25
CA ALA A 146 -7.28 -4.01 -0.64
C ALA A 146 -8.10 -3.94 -1.94
N LEU A 147 -8.35 -5.08 -2.59
CA LEU A 147 -9.19 -5.16 -3.79
C LEU A 147 -10.59 -4.61 -3.52
N GLY A 148 -11.29 -5.10 -2.50
CA GLY A 148 -12.64 -4.65 -2.17
C GLY A 148 -12.71 -3.17 -1.78
N PHE A 149 -11.62 -2.62 -1.23
CA PHE A 149 -11.52 -1.18 -0.95
C PHE A 149 -11.36 -0.35 -2.23
N VAL A 150 -10.46 -0.76 -3.13
CA VAL A 150 -10.22 -0.07 -4.41
C VAL A 150 -11.47 -0.15 -5.31
N GLU A 151 -12.16 -1.30 -5.37
CA GLU A 151 -13.41 -1.46 -6.11
C GLU A 151 -14.47 -0.44 -5.68
N LYS A 152 -14.65 -0.25 -4.36
CA LYS A 152 -15.60 0.73 -3.81
C LYS A 152 -15.25 2.17 -4.13
N LEU A 153 -13.98 2.46 -4.41
CA LEU A 153 -13.46 3.80 -4.65
C LEU A 153 -12.97 4.04 -6.07
N ALA A 154 -13.17 3.08 -6.97
CA ALA A 154 -12.64 3.12 -8.32
C ALA A 154 -12.93 4.46 -9.02
N ALA A 155 -14.16 4.97 -8.90
CA ALA A 155 -14.53 6.26 -9.47
C ALA A 155 -13.78 7.45 -8.85
N ALA A 156 -13.54 7.45 -7.54
CA ALA A 156 -12.77 8.51 -6.87
C ALA A 156 -11.29 8.43 -7.22
N PHE A 157 -10.73 7.22 -7.27
CA PHE A 157 -9.34 6.98 -7.62
C PHE A 157 -9.03 7.31 -9.08
N ALA A 158 -9.91 6.94 -10.01
CA ALA A 158 -9.79 7.33 -11.42
C ALA A 158 -9.73 8.85 -11.62
N ARG A 159 -10.46 9.63 -10.79
CA ARG A 159 -10.41 11.11 -10.85
C ARG A 159 -9.17 11.72 -10.19
N SER A 160 -8.47 10.96 -9.35
CA SER A 160 -7.33 11.49 -8.58
C SER A 160 -6.04 11.61 -9.40
N GLY A 161 -5.96 10.94 -10.55
CA GLY A 161 -4.74 10.83 -11.36
C GLY A 161 -3.66 9.92 -10.76
N LYS A 162 -3.85 9.41 -9.53
CA LYS A 162 -2.88 8.53 -8.85
C LYS A 162 -3.04 7.05 -9.21
N PHE A 163 -4.13 6.70 -9.88
CA PHE A 163 -4.40 5.37 -10.41
C PHE A 163 -4.51 5.47 -11.93
N GLY A 164 -3.93 4.50 -12.63
CA GLY A 164 -4.07 4.41 -14.07
C GLY A 164 -5.49 4.01 -14.48
N THR A 165 -5.79 4.11 -15.77
CA THR A 165 -7.04 3.58 -16.33
C THR A 165 -7.10 2.07 -16.10
N PRO A 166 -8.18 1.52 -15.49
CA PRO A 166 -8.31 0.09 -15.27
C PRO A 166 -8.06 -0.72 -16.54
N GLN A 167 -7.29 -1.80 -16.40
CA GLN A 167 -6.93 -2.69 -17.50
C GLN A 167 -7.82 -3.95 -17.51
N PRO A 168 -8.02 -4.58 -18.68
CA PRO A 168 -8.69 -5.88 -18.76
C PRO A 168 -7.94 -6.96 -17.96
N VAL A 169 -8.69 -7.83 -17.29
CA VAL A 169 -8.16 -8.99 -16.57
C VAL A 169 -9.23 -10.09 -16.52
N ALA A 170 -8.80 -11.36 -16.52
CA ALA A 170 -9.73 -12.47 -16.38
C ALA A 170 -10.38 -12.46 -14.98
N ALA A 171 -11.66 -12.83 -14.90
CA ALA A 171 -12.40 -12.81 -13.63
C ALA A 171 -11.86 -13.82 -12.60
N ASP A 172 -11.22 -14.88 -13.08
CA ASP A 172 -10.58 -15.95 -12.31
C ASP A 172 -9.05 -15.78 -12.18
N ALA A 173 -8.49 -14.65 -12.64
CA ALA A 173 -7.09 -14.32 -12.41
C ALA A 173 -6.79 -14.21 -10.90
N PRO A 174 -5.51 -14.43 -10.49
CA PRO A 174 -5.07 -14.18 -9.14
C PRO A 174 -5.57 -12.82 -8.61
N ILE A 175 -5.99 -12.78 -7.34
CA ILE A 175 -6.64 -11.60 -6.75
C ILE A 175 -5.69 -10.38 -6.77
N LEU A 176 -4.38 -10.62 -6.61
CA LEU A 176 -3.37 -9.57 -6.69
C LEU A 176 -3.28 -8.96 -8.11
N ASP A 177 -3.36 -9.79 -9.16
CA ASP A 177 -3.40 -9.32 -10.55
C ASP A 177 -4.67 -8.50 -10.82
N ARG A 178 -5.82 -8.93 -10.26
CA ARG A 178 -7.07 -8.17 -10.38
C ARG A 178 -6.97 -6.79 -9.73
N LEU A 179 -6.32 -6.68 -8.58
CA LEU A 179 -6.04 -5.39 -7.93
C LEU A 179 -5.09 -4.53 -8.77
N ALA A 180 -4.03 -5.12 -9.32
CA ALA A 180 -3.09 -4.42 -10.20
C ALA A 180 -3.78 -3.89 -11.46
N ALA A 181 -4.57 -4.72 -12.14
CA ALA A 181 -5.35 -4.35 -13.31
C ALA A 181 -6.35 -3.23 -13.01
N LEU A 182 -7.08 -3.32 -11.89
CA LEU A 182 -7.98 -2.26 -11.44
C LEU A 182 -7.24 -0.94 -11.17
N SER A 183 -5.97 -1.02 -10.77
CA SER A 183 -5.10 0.12 -10.53
C SER A 183 -4.36 0.62 -11.78
N GLY A 184 -4.70 0.05 -12.94
CA GLY A 184 -4.23 0.44 -14.26
C GLY A 184 -2.93 -0.22 -14.71
N ARG A 185 -2.46 -1.27 -14.03
CA ARG A 185 -1.29 -2.03 -14.47
C ARG A 185 -1.69 -3.02 -15.57
N PRO A 186 -0.92 -3.15 -16.65
CA PRO A 186 -1.14 -4.22 -17.61
C PRO A 186 -0.78 -5.57 -16.97
N VAL A 187 -1.70 -6.53 -17.03
CA VAL A 187 -1.48 -7.92 -16.60
C VAL A 187 -1.35 -8.78 -17.86
N GLY A 188 -0.24 -9.50 -18.01
CA GLY A 188 0.06 -10.30 -19.19
C GLY A 188 1.23 -11.24 -18.99
#